data_AF-A0A8C9F604-F1
#
_entry.id   AF-A0A8C9F604-F1
#
_cell.length_a   1.000
_cell.length_b   1.000
_cell.length_c   1.000
_cell.angle_alpha   90.00
_cell.angle_beta   90.00
_cell.angle_gamma   90.00
#
_symmetry.space_group_name_H-M   'P 1'
#
loop_
_entity.id
_entity.type
_entity.pdbx_description
1 polymer ?
#
loop_
_entity_poly.entity_id
_entity_poly.type
_entity_poly.pdbx_seq_one_letter_code
_entity_poly.pdbx_strand_id
1 'polypeptide(L)'
;MEVGSKATGEVGVGSEGALGWGCQQSWSHISTPCSAFQALCTRQKLLAAYGERLVRLSTANTYSYRKVDVPFQEYVERLLQPQDPAALGSDTLYFFGDNNFTEWGSLFQHYVPPPFRIPGTSGAYSFGIAGGSLPIGWDQEIRRWFLYPPDKTPHFHPNETTLAWLQHTYPTLPPEERPLECTIRPGEVLYFPDRWWHATLNLDTSVFISTFLG
;
A
#
# COMPACT_ATOMS: atom_id res chain seq x y z
N MET A 1 8.80 -1.38 2.81
CA MET A 1 7.37 -1.00 2.89
C MET A 1 7.12 -0.50 4.31
N GLU A 2 6.41 0.61 4.43
CA GLU A 2 6.47 1.53 5.58
C GLU A 2 5.85 0.96 6.86
N VAL A 3 6.49 1.23 8.02
CA VAL A 3 6.01 0.82 9.34
C VAL A 3 5.40 1.99 10.07
N GLY A 4 4.21 1.76 10.62
CA GLY A 4 3.68 2.59 11.69
C GLY A 4 3.26 3.98 11.22
N SER A 5 2.49 4.03 10.14
CA SER A 5 1.88 5.28 9.66
C SER A 5 0.41 5.30 10.06
N LYS A 6 -0.05 6.45 10.57
CA LYS A 6 -1.48 6.66 10.76
C LYS A 6 -2.09 7.03 9.43
N ALA A 7 -3.20 6.40 9.09
CA ALA A 7 -4.06 6.92 8.03
C ALA A 7 -4.50 8.33 8.43
N THR A 8 -4.12 9.36 7.66
CA THR A 8 -4.58 10.73 7.90
C THR A 8 -5.44 11.18 6.74
N GLY A 9 -6.74 11.26 6.96
CA GLY A 9 -7.65 12.05 6.12
C GLY A 9 -7.59 13.52 6.54
N GLU A 10 -6.61 14.29 6.05
CA GLU A 10 -6.68 15.74 6.20
C GLU A 10 -7.47 16.35 5.05
N VAL A 11 -8.79 16.53 5.25
CA VAL A 11 -9.46 17.85 5.25
C VAL A 11 -10.76 17.74 6.06
N GLY A 12 -10.92 18.55 7.12
CA GLY A 12 -12.24 18.97 7.61
C GLY A 12 -12.86 18.18 8.77
N VAL A 13 -13.05 18.91 9.88
CA VAL A 13 -13.77 18.54 11.11
C VAL A 13 -15.14 17.86 10.85
N GLY A 14 -15.37 16.70 11.47
CA GLY A 14 -16.68 16.06 11.51
C GLY A 14 -16.67 14.74 12.29
N SER A 15 -17.18 14.78 13.52
CA SER A 15 -17.34 13.65 14.44
C SER A 15 -18.47 12.68 14.05
N GLU A 16 -18.38 11.47 14.62
CA GLU A 16 -19.44 10.48 14.93
C GLU A 16 -19.52 9.20 14.06
N GLY A 17 -19.65 8.07 14.76
CA GLY A 17 -20.24 6.83 14.23
C GLY A 17 -19.38 5.58 14.29
N ALA A 18 -19.28 4.97 15.47
CA ALA A 18 -18.80 3.59 15.61
C ALA A 18 -19.90 2.60 15.19
N LEU A 19 -19.56 1.65 14.31
CA LEU A 19 -20.17 0.32 14.31
C LEU A 19 -19.04 -0.69 14.43
N GLY A 20 -18.86 -1.18 15.66
CA GLY A 20 -17.91 -2.24 15.96
C GLY A 20 -18.33 -3.54 15.29
N TRP A 21 -17.42 -4.11 14.50
CA TRP A 21 -17.46 -5.52 14.17
C TRP A 21 -16.16 -6.13 14.68
N GLY A 22 -16.31 -6.98 15.70
CA GLY A 22 -15.21 -7.73 16.29
C GLY A 22 -14.47 -8.52 15.22
N CYS A 23 -13.15 -8.61 15.37
CA CYS A 23 -12.26 -9.36 14.51
C CYS A 23 -12.50 -10.86 14.65
N GLN A 24 -13.60 -11.35 14.09
CA GLN A 24 -13.91 -12.75 13.82
C GLN A 24 -15.27 -12.80 13.10
N GLN A 25 -15.29 -12.73 11.78
CA GLN A 25 -16.34 -13.35 10.94
C GLN A 25 -15.98 -13.18 9.45
N SER A 26 -15.93 -14.32 8.76
CA SER A 26 -15.79 -14.53 7.32
C SER A 26 -15.94 -13.28 6.44
N TRP A 27 -14.82 -12.84 5.85
CA TRP A 27 -14.86 -11.91 4.74
C TRP A 27 -15.40 -12.66 3.52
N SER A 28 -16.66 -12.38 3.16
CA SER A 28 -17.22 -12.83 1.88
C SER A 28 -16.29 -12.36 0.76
N HIS A 29 -15.76 -13.32 -0.02
CA HIS A 29 -14.97 -13.04 -1.21
C HIS A 29 -15.78 -12.17 -2.18
N ILE A 30 -15.54 -10.87 -2.18
CA ILE A 30 -16.16 -9.94 -3.13
C ILE A 30 -15.11 -9.61 -4.18
N SER A 31 -15.14 -10.34 -5.29
CA SER A 31 -14.33 -10.07 -6.46
C SER A 31 -14.87 -8.84 -7.18
N THR A 32 -14.11 -7.74 -7.20
CA THR A 32 -14.45 -6.58 -8.03
C THR A 32 -14.14 -6.92 -9.50
N PRO A 33 -15.01 -6.59 -10.48
CA PRO A 33 -14.75 -6.83 -11.90
C PRO A 33 -13.72 -5.82 -12.45
N CYS A 34 -12.49 -5.86 -11.92
CA CYS A 34 -11.38 -4.98 -12.30
C CYS A 34 -10.49 -5.63 -13.39
N SER A 35 -11.02 -6.58 -14.16
CA SER A 35 -10.24 -7.41 -15.08
C SER A 35 -9.56 -6.62 -16.20
N ALA A 36 -10.22 -5.57 -16.72
CA ALA A 36 -9.65 -4.73 -17.77
C ALA A 36 -8.45 -3.91 -17.27
N PHE A 37 -8.59 -3.28 -16.10
CA PHE A 37 -7.49 -2.54 -15.46
C PHE A 37 -6.33 -3.46 -15.10
N GLN A 38 -6.60 -4.59 -14.45
CA GLN A 38 -5.59 -5.61 -14.13
C GLN A 38 -4.84 -6.09 -15.38
N ALA A 39 -5.57 -6.35 -16.47
CA ALA A 39 -4.96 -6.77 -17.72
C ALA A 39 -4.04 -5.70 -18.36
N LEU A 40 -4.19 -4.42 -18.00
CA LEU A 40 -3.31 -3.33 -18.45
C LEU A 40 -2.11 -3.11 -17.51
N CYS A 41 -2.21 -3.58 -16.26
CA CYS A 41 -1.17 -3.45 -15.23
C CYS A 41 -0.06 -4.51 -15.31
N THR A 42 0.08 -5.24 -16.42
CA THR A 42 1.20 -6.17 -16.59
C THR A 42 2.52 -5.44 -16.83
N ARG A 43 3.64 -6.07 -16.47
CA ARG A 43 5.01 -5.57 -16.73
C ARG A 43 5.18 -4.95 -18.10
N GLN A 44 4.89 -5.76 -19.10
CA GLN A 44 5.19 -5.48 -20.48
C GLN A 44 4.36 -4.29 -20.96
N LYS A 45 3.08 -4.24 -20.59
CA LYS A 45 2.17 -3.15 -20.99
C LYS A 45 2.52 -1.85 -20.28
N LEU A 46 2.83 -1.90 -18.98
CA LEU A 46 3.22 -0.72 -18.24
C LEU A 46 4.54 -0.14 -18.75
N LEU A 47 5.56 -0.99 -18.98
CA LEU A 47 6.83 -0.55 -19.56
C LEU A 47 6.66 0.02 -20.97
N ALA A 48 5.88 -0.65 -21.82
CA ALA A 48 5.66 -0.18 -23.19
C ALA A 48 4.94 1.18 -23.24
N ALA A 49 4.00 1.43 -22.33
CA ALA A 49 3.18 2.64 -22.35
C ALA A 49 3.77 3.80 -21.52
N TYR A 50 4.53 3.50 -20.46
CA TYR A 50 4.97 4.48 -19.46
C TYR A 50 6.48 4.48 -19.19
N GLY A 51 7.27 3.59 -19.81
CA GLY A 51 8.70 3.39 -19.50
C GLY A 51 9.55 4.66 -19.46
N GLU A 52 9.40 5.54 -20.45
CA GLU A 52 10.14 6.80 -20.56
C GLU A 52 9.61 7.91 -19.62
N ARG A 53 8.43 7.72 -19.01
CA ARG A 53 7.81 8.75 -18.18
C ARG A 53 8.46 8.79 -16.81
N LEU A 54 8.60 9.99 -16.27
CA LEU A 54 9.12 10.17 -14.92
C LEU A 54 8.08 9.74 -13.89
N VAL A 55 8.52 8.96 -12.91
CA VAL A 55 7.79 8.62 -11.69
C VAL A 55 8.52 9.16 -10.48
N ARG A 56 7.75 9.66 -9.52
CA ARG A 56 8.26 10.13 -8.24
C ARG A 56 8.27 8.99 -7.24
N LEU A 57 9.46 8.63 -6.76
CA LEU A 57 9.67 7.63 -5.73
C LEU A 57 9.82 8.29 -4.38
N SER A 58 9.31 7.62 -3.34
CA SER A 58 9.39 8.05 -1.94
C SER A 58 10.15 7.02 -1.12
N THR A 59 10.75 7.45 0.00
CA THR A 59 11.39 6.51 0.94
C THR A 59 10.35 5.76 1.77
N ALA A 60 10.62 4.48 2.04
CA ALA A 60 9.72 3.56 2.74
C ALA A 60 9.83 3.64 4.28
N ASN A 61 10.12 4.84 4.82
CA ASN A 61 10.10 5.16 6.24
C ASN A 61 8.91 6.09 6.56
N THR A 62 8.52 6.19 7.83
CA THR A 62 7.26 6.81 8.31
C THR A 62 6.98 8.23 7.81
N TYR A 63 8.01 8.97 7.39
CA TYR A 63 7.87 10.35 6.97
C TYR A 63 8.19 10.61 5.49
N SER A 64 8.72 9.63 4.77
CA SER A 64 8.98 9.68 3.32
C SER A 64 9.66 10.97 2.80
N TYR A 65 10.54 11.61 3.58
CA TYR A 65 11.04 12.96 3.28
C TYR A 65 11.85 13.08 1.99
N ARG A 66 12.54 12.01 1.58
CA ARG A 66 13.32 12.02 0.34
C ARG A 66 12.45 11.54 -0.81
N LYS A 67 12.34 12.39 -1.83
CA LYS A 67 11.68 12.09 -3.10
C LYS A 67 12.67 12.13 -4.25
N VAL A 68 12.56 11.19 -5.18
CA VAL A 68 13.45 11.08 -6.34
C VAL A 68 12.62 10.81 -7.58
N ASP A 69 12.82 11.60 -8.63
CA ASP A 69 12.17 11.39 -9.92
C ASP A 69 13.10 10.55 -10.82
N VAL A 70 12.59 9.45 -11.36
CA VAL A 70 13.33 8.55 -12.29
C VAL A 70 12.41 8.11 -13.43
N PRO A 71 12.96 7.72 -14.60
CA PRO A 71 12.17 7.03 -15.62
C PRO A 71 11.51 5.78 -15.05
N PHE A 72 10.25 5.52 -15.41
CA PHE A 72 9.52 4.35 -14.93
C PHE A 72 10.23 3.04 -15.27
N GLN A 73 10.86 2.97 -16.45
CA GLN A 73 11.67 1.83 -16.85
C GLN A 73 12.85 1.62 -15.90
N GLU A 74 13.55 2.70 -15.53
CA GLU A 74 14.67 2.61 -14.59
C GLU A 74 14.20 2.07 -13.23
N TYR A 75 13.07 2.58 -12.73
CA TYR A 75 12.46 2.07 -11.50
C TYR A 75 12.19 0.57 -11.59
N VAL A 76 11.47 0.14 -12.63
CA VAL A 76 11.04 -1.25 -12.81
C VAL A 76 12.20 -2.22 -13.04
N GLU A 77 13.22 -1.82 -13.79
CA GLU A 77 14.31 -2.71 -14.20
C GLU A 77 15.45 -2.77 -13.19
N ARG A 78 15.67 -1.68 -12.44
CA ARG A 78 16.85 -1.55 -11.58
C ARG A 78 16.52 -1.42 -10.10
N LEU A 79 15.46 -0.70 -9.75
CA LEU A 79 15.14 -0.37 -8.36
C LEU A 79 14.05 -1.25 -7.74
N LEU A 80 13.17 -1.83 -8.56
CA LEU A 80 12.11 -2.74 -8.15
C LEU A 80 12.68 -4.13 -7.86
N GLN A 81 13.44 -4.23 -6.78
CA GLN A 81 14.08 -5.44 -6.30
C GLN A 81 13.39 -5.97 -5.03
N PRO A 82 13.59 -7.25 -4.69
CA PRO A 82 13.20 -7.76 -3.38
C PRO A 82 13.80 -6.92 -2.25
N GLN A 83 13.05 -6.71 -1.17
CA GLN A 83 13.55 -5.94 -0.02
C GLN A 83 14.78 -6.63 0.61
N ASP A 84 15.85 -5.85 0.79
CA ASP A 84 17.01 -6.26 1.58
C ASP A 84 16.67 -6.16 3.08
N PRO A 85 16.75 -7.27 3.84
CA PRO A 85 16.52 -7.26 5.29
C PRO A 85 17.42 -6.29 6.07
N ALA A 86 18.61 -5.98 5.56
CA ALA A 86 19.56 -5.07 6.20
C ALA A 86 19.34 -3.60 5.80
N ALA A 87 18.53 -3.31 4.78
CA ALA A 87 18.30 -1.95 4.32
C ALA A 87 17.37 -1.19 5.26
N LEU A 88 17.70 0.08 5.49
CA LEU A 88 16.82 1.00 6.22
C LEU A 88 15.65 1.43 5.32
N GLY A 89 14.53 1.81 5.95
CA GLY A 89 13.40 2.39 5.24
C GLY A 89 13.76 3.68 4.50
N SER A 90 14.71 4.45 5.03
CA SER A 90 15.25 5.67 4.40
C SER A 90 16.04 5.41 3.12
N ASP A 91 16.54 4.19 2.93
CA ASP A 91 17.35 3.80 1.76
C ASP A 91 16.51 3.03 0.73
N THR A 92 15.28 2.65 1.11
CA THR A 92 14.36 1.89 0.26
C THR A 92 13.40 2.84 -0.45
N LEU A 93 13.50 2.90 -1.78
CA LEU A 93 12.61 3.71 -2.63
C LEU A 93 11.45 2.86 -3.19
N TYR A 94 10.25 3.44 -3.24
CA TYR A 94 9.09 2.80 -3.86
C TYR A 94 8.17 3.82 -4.54
N PHE A 95 7.37 3.36 -5.51
CA PHE A 95 6.45 4.19 -6.26
C PHE A 95 5.06 4.15 -5.65
N PHE A 96 4.65 5.22 -4.96
CA PHE A 96 3.32 5.41 -4.38
C PHE A 96 3.12 6.87 -3.93
N GLY A 97 1.87 7.34 -3.85
CA GLY A 97 1.50 8.65 -3.28
C GLY A 97 1.47 9.79 -4.29
N ASP A 98 2.58 10.06 -4.99
CA ASP A 98 2.75 11.24 -5.85
C ASP A 98 2.49 10.96 -7.34
N ASN A 99 1.36 10.32 -7.66
CA ASN A 99 1.05 10.00 -9.07
C ASN A 99 0.66 11.27 -9.85
N ASN A 100 1.21 11.43 -11.06
CA ASN A 100 0.76 12.44 -12.00
C ASN A 100 -0.51 11.94 -12.72
N PHE A 101 -1.70 12.32 -12.24
CA PHE A 101 -2.98 11.87 -12.80
C PHE A 101 -3.20 12.23 -14.27
N THR A 102 -2.53 13.26 -14.78
CA THR A 102 -2.57 13.60 -16.20
C THR A 102 -1.82 12.58 -17.03
N GLU A 103 -0.60 12.23 -16.61
CA GLU A 103 0.23 11.25 -17.30
C GLU A 103 -0.39 9.85 -17.24
N TRP A 104 -0.86 9.45 -16.06
CA TRP A 104 -1.43 8.12 -15.84
C TRP A 104 -2.92 8.04 -16.19
N GLY A 105 -3.52 9.13 -16.67
CA GLY A 105 -4.96 9.26 -16.88
C GLY A 105 -5.57 8.20 -17.79
N SER A 106 -4.86 7.82 -18.87
CA SER A 106 -5.30 6.76 -19.79
C SER A 106 -5.42 5.40 -19.11
N LEU A 107 -4.55 5.08 -18.14
CA LEU A 107 -4.67 3.85 -17.35
C LEU A 107 -5.85 3.94 -16.39
N PHE A 108 -5.98 5.08 -15.70
CA PHE A 108 -7.00 5.28 -14.67
C PHE A 108 -8.44 5.34 -15.21
N GLN A 109 -8.64 5.66 -16.48
CA GLN A 109 -9.95 5.56 -17.14
C GLN A 109 -10.51 4.13 -17.15
N HIS A 110 -9.66 3.11 -17.03
CA HIS A 110 -10.08 1.71 -16.96
C HIS A 110 -10.32 1.22 -15.52
N TYR A 111 -9.95 2.01 -14.51
CA TYR A 111 -10.16 1.65 -13.12
C TYR A 111 -11.61 1.86 -12.70
N VAL A 112 -12.25 0.79 -12.22
CA VAL A 112 -13.58 0.85 -11.63
C VAL A 112 -13.43 0.71 -10.11
N PRO A 113 -13.68 1.77 -9.33
CA PRO A 113 -13.60 1.68 -7.87
C PRO A 113 -14.65 0.71 -7.32
N PRO A 114 -14.39 0.09 -6.15
CA PRO A 114 -15.37 -0.74 -5.46
C PRO A 114 -16.71 0.01 -5.27
N PRO A 115 -17.87 -0.69 -5.21
CA PRO A 115 -19.18 -0.04 -5.12
C PRO A 115 -19.44 0.61 -3.74
N PHE A 116 -18.53 0.44 -2.79
CA PHE A 116 -18.64 1.00 -1.45
C PHE A 116 -18.31 2.49 -1.44
N ARG A 117 -19.16 3.27 -0.78
CA ARG A 117 -19.00 4.72 -0.60
C ARG A 117 -19.39 5.08 0.82
N ILE A 118 -18.63 5.98 1.43
CA ILE A 118 -19.01 6.62 2.69
C ILE A 118 -19.72 7.92 2.32
N PRO A 119 -20.99 8.10 2.71
CA PRO A 119 -21.72 9.34 2.43
C PRO A 119 -20.94 10.57 2.92
N GLY A 120 -20.92 11.63 2.10
CA GLY A 120 -20.23 12.88 2.43
C GLY A 120 -18.71 12.87 2.19
N THR A 121 -18.13 11.77 1.69
CA THR A 121 -16.71 11.69 1.35
C THR A 121 -16.46 11.67 -0.15
N SER A 122 -15.31 12.19 -0.54
CA SER A 122 -14.75 12.14 -1.88
C SER A 122 -13.48 11.29 -1.89
N GLY A 123 -13.25 10.56 -2.99
CA GLY A 123 -12.10 9.68 -3.13
C GLY A 123 -10.95 10.33 -3.89
N ALA A 124 -9.77 10.38 -3.29
CA ALA A 124 -8.50 10.64 -3.96
C ALA A 124 -7.76 9.31 -4.18
N TYR A 125 -7.42 9.00 -5.42
CA TYR A 125 -6.68 7.77 -5.72
C TYR A 125 -5.19 7.96 -5.52
N SER A 126 -4.49 6.86 -5.28
CA SER A 126 -3.05 6.78 -5.47
C SER A 126 -2.69 5.39 -5.98
N PHE A 127 -1.98 5.33 -7.08
CA PHE A 127 -1.48 4.13 -7.71
C PHE A 127 -0.07 3.83 -7.23
N GLY A 128 0.25 2.55 -7.04
CA GLY A 128 1.55 2.14 -6.57
C GLY A 128 2.03 0.85 -7.19
N ILE A 129 3.34 0.74 -7.28
CA ILE A 129 4.05 -0.49 -7.61
C ILE A 129 5.15 -0.61 -6.57
N ALA A 130 5.26 -1.79 -5.96
CA ALA A 130 6.27 -2.02 -4.95
C ALA A 130 6.78 -3.46 -5.01
N GLY A 131 8.08 -3.62 -4.75
CA GLY A 131 8.76 -4.92 -4.78
C GLY A 131 8.35 -5.80 -3.61
N GLY A 132 8.42 -7.11 -3.83
CA GLY A 132 8.19 -8.11 -2.79
C GLY A 132 9.31 -8.18 -1.75
N SER A 133 9.07 -8.89 -0.65
CA SER A 133 10.09 -9.26 0.34
C SER A 133 10.71 -10.63 0.05
N LEU A 134 10.18 -11.35 -0.93
CA LEU A 134 10.68 -12.64 -1.38
C LEU A 134 11.04 -12.54 -2.87
N PRO A 135 12.01 -13.34 -3.36
CA PRO A 135 12.32 -13.43 -4.79
C PRO A 135 11.27 -14.29 -5.52
N ILE A 136 10.00 -13.99 -5.29
CA ILE A 136 8.87 -14.58 -6.02
C ILE A 136 8.52 -13.56 -7.11
N GLY A 137 8.39 -14.04 -8.36
CA GLY A 137 8.14 -13.18 -9.52
C GLY A 137 6.70 -12.67 -9.55
N TRP A 138 6.44 -11.61 -10.33
CA TRP A 138 5.29 -10.67 -10.31
C TRP A 138 3.85 -11.20 -10.42
N ASP A 139 3.60 -12.48 -10.24
CA ASP A 139 2.36 -13.15 -10.65
C ASP A 139 1.36 -13.36 -9.50
N GLN A 140 1.73 -13.13 -8.23
CA GLN A 140 0.83 -13.42 -7.11
C GLN A 140 0.27 -12.18 -6.39
N GLU A 141 0.88 -11.01 -6.53
CA GLU A 141 0.52 -9.72 -5.89
C GLU A 141 -0.04 -9.86 -4.45
N ILE A 142 0.61 -10.68 -3.63
CA ILE A 142 0.14 -10.97 -2.27
C ILE A 142 0.68 -9.93 -1.30
N ARG A 143 -0.21 -9.28 -0.55
CA ARG A 143 0.16 -8.27 0.45
C ARG A 143 -0.39 -8.59 1.82
N ARG A 144 0.50 -8.64 2.81
CA ARG A 144 0.13 -8.73 4.23
C ARG A 144 -0.04 -7.34 4.81
N TRP A 145 -1.05 -7.20 5.66
CA TRP A 145 -1.39 -5.97 6.37
C TRP A 145 -1.37 -6.22 7.86
N PHE A 146 -0.84 -5.24 8.59
CA PHE A 146 -0.80 -5.20 10.03
C PHE A 146 -1.51 -3.93 10.48
N LEU A 147 -2.54 -4.06 11.31
CA LEU A 147 -3.43 -2.96 11.69
C LEU A 147 -3.49 -2.81 13.21
N TYR A 148 -3.44 -1.57 13.69
CA TYR A 148 -3.75 -1.22 15.07
C TYR A 148 -4.82 -0.14 15.14
N PRO A 149 -5.74 -0.21 16.13
CA PRO A 149 -6.69 0.86 16.35
C PRO A 149 -5.97 2.16 16.76
N PRO A 150 -6.62 3.34 16.58
CA PRO A 150 -5.96 4.64 16.72
C PRO A 150 -5.36 4.93 18.10
N ASP A 151 -5.92 4.32 19.13
CA ASP A 151 -5.56 4.43 20.56
C ASP A 151 -4.43 3.48 20.96
N LYS A 152 -4.07 2.51 20.12
CA LYS A 152 -3.00 1.55 20.37
C LYS A 152 -1.80 1.84 19.46
N THR A 153 -0.87 2.64 19.96
CA THR A 153 0.39 2.93 19.26
C THR A 153 1.25 1.67 19.18
N PRO A 154 1.66 1.23 17.97
CA PRO A 154 2.55 0.09 17.83
C PRO A 154 3.96 0.40 18.33
N HIS A 155 4.66 -0.63 18.79
CA HIS A 155 6.10 -0.56 19.05
C HIS A 155 6.87 -0.76 17.74
N PHE A 156 7.56 0.28 17.27
CA PHE A 156 8.40 0.23 16.07
C PHE A 156 9.45 1.35 16.07
N HIS A 157 10.47 1.22 15.23
CA HIS A 157 11.43 2.28 14.97
C HIS A 157 11.08 3.00 13.64
N PRO A 158 11.04 4.35 13.58
CA PRO A 158 10.51 5.09 12.43
C PRO A 158 11.33 4.96 11.13
N ASN A 159 12.58 4.52 11.21
CA ASN A 159 13.43 4.23 10.04
C ASN A 159 13.54 2.74 9.70
N GLU A 160 12.85 1.87 10.44
CA GLU A 160 12.84 0.44 10.17
C GLU A 160 11.82 0.10 9.05
N THR A 161 12.13 -0.87 8.20
CA THR A 161 11.18 -1.39 7.21
C THR A 161 10.20 -2.38 7.85
N THR A 162 9.05 -2.64 7.22
CA THR A 162 8.11 -3.65 7.73
C THR A 162 8.73 -5.03 7.80
N LEU A 163 9.64 -5.35 6.87
CA LEU A 163 10.38 -6.61 6.90
C LEU A 163 11.28 -6.71 8.13
N ALA A 164 12.09 -5.69 8.40
CA ALA A 164 12.97 -5.66 9.57
C ALA A 164 12.15 -5.67 10.88
N TRP A 165 11.07 -4.89 10.95
CA TRP A 165 10.16 -4.90 12.10
C TRP A 165 9.55 -6.29 12.34
N LEU A 166 9.13 -6.98 11.28
CA LEU A 166 8.57 -8.32 11.34
C LEU A 166 9.60 -9.37 11.81
N GLN A 167 10.88 -9.16 11.51
CA GLN A 167 11.97 -10.06 11.89
C GLN A 167 12.47 -9.82 13.32
N HIS A 168 12.57 -8.57 13.75
CA HIS A 168 13.24 -8.20 15.00
C HIS A 168 12.28 -7.84 16.13
N THR A 169 11.19 -7.13 15.82
CA THR A 169 10.27 -6.59 16.84
C THR A 169 9.06 -7.49 17.02
N TYR A 170 8.35 -7.81 15.93
CA TYR A 170 7.10 -8.58 15.97
C TYR A 170 7.20 -9.91 16.75
N PRO A 171 8.27 -10.73 16.63
CA PRO A 171 8.36 -12.00 17.36
C PRO A 171 8.47 -11.83 18.88
N THR A 172 8.89 -10.64 19.33
CA THR A 172 9.05 -10.30 20.75
C THR A 172 7.78 -9.74 21.38
N LEU A 173 6.76 -9.40 20.59
CA LEU A 173 5.52 -8.80 21.08
C LEU A 173 4.68 -9.82 21.86
N PRO A 174 4.17 -9.45 23.05
CA PRO A 174 3.20 -10.27 23.75
C PRO A 174 1.88 -10.34 22.95
N PRO A 175 1.09 -11.42 23.08
CA PRO A 175 -0.10 -11.64 22.26
C PRO A 175 -1.08 -10.46 22.21
N GLU A 176 -1.29 -9.78 23.34
CA GLU A 176 -2.15 -8.61 23.49
C GLU A 176 -1.65 -7.37 22.76
N GLU A 177 -0.35 -7.29 22.47
CA GLU A 177 0.27 -6.21 21.71
C GLU A 177 0.36 -6.53 20.22
N ARG A 178 0.02 -7.73 19.77
CA ARG A 178 0.07 -8.06 18.34
C ARG A 178 -0.96 -7.26 17.52
N PRO A 179 -0.65 -6.99 16.24
CA PRO A 179 -1.58 -6.34 15.32
C PRO A 179 -2.74 -7.26 14.94
N LEU A 180 -3.79 -6.66 14.38
CA LEU A 180 -4.72 -7.38 13.52
C LEU A 180 -4.04 -7.64 12.18
N GLU A 181 -4.17 -8.86 11.66
CA GLU A 181 -3.49 -9.29 10.43
C GLU A 181 -4.47 -9.74 9.37
N CYS A 182 -4.21 -9.35 8.12
CA CYS A 182 -4.88 -9.91 6.97
C CYS A 182 -3.97 -9.96 5.74
N THR A 183 -4.35 -10.78 4.77
CA THR A 183 -3.67 -10.88 3.48
C THR A 183 -4.66 -10.53 2.38
N ILE A 184 -4.27 -9.65 1.48
CA ILE A 184 -5.05 -9.26 0.29
C ILE A 184 -4.43 -9.91 -0.94
N ARG A 185 -5.29 -10.47 -1.80
CA ARG A 185 -4.96 -11.02 -3.12
C ARG A 185 -5.50 -10.13 -4.25
N PRO A 186 -5.07 -10.35 -5.51
CA PRO A 186 -5.63 -9.66 -6.67
C PRO A 186 -7.17 -9.62 -6.66
N GLY A 187 -7.73 -8.42 -6.77
CA GLY A 187 -9.18 -8.18 -6.83
C GLY A 187 -9.89 -8.07 -5.47
N GLU A 188 -9.20 -8.38 -4.36
CA GLU A 188 -9.70 -8.15 -3.00
C GLU A 188 -9.48 -6.68 -2.56
N VAL A 189 -10.31 -6.22 -1.62
CA VAL A 189 -10.30 -4.85 -1.12
C VAL A 189 -10.24 -4.89 0.40
N LEU A 190 -9.40 -4.05 0.99
CA LEU A 190 -9.37 -3.79 2.43
C LEU A 190 -9.81 -2.36 2.70
N TYR A 191 -10.66 -2.21 3.70
CA TYR A 191 -11.04 -0.92 4.27
C TYR A 191 -10.69 -0.91 5.75
N PHE A 192 -10.09 0.19 6.21
CA PHE A 192 -9.95 0.50 7.63
C PHE A 192 -10.26 1.99 7.86
N PRO A 193 -10.83 2.37 9.02
CA PRO A 193 -11.19 3.74 9.32
C PRO A 193 -9.98 4.69 9.42
N ASP A 194 -10.28 5.99 9.38
CA ASP A 194 -9.30 7.05 9.59
C ASP A 194 -8.56 6.90 10.95
N ARG A 195 -7.31 7.38 10.99
CA ARG A 195 -6.38 7.34 12.14
C ARG A 195 -5.89 5.97 12.59
N TRP A 196 -6.27 4.89 11.90
CA TRP A 196 -5.71 3.57 12.16
C TRP A 196 -4.23 3.52 11.80
N TRP A 197 -3.44 2.88 12.65
CA TRP A 197 -2.06 2.56 12.30
C TRP A 197 -2.05 1.38 11.35
N HIS A 198 -1.19 1.44 10.36
CA HIS A 198 -1.00 0.34 9.43
C HIS A 198 0.47 0.17 9.05
N ALA A 199 0.82 -1.07 8.74
CA ALA A 199 2.03 -1.44 8.05
C ALA A 199 1.69 -2.48 6.98
N THR A 200 2.46 -2.49 5.91
CA THR A 200 2.24 -3.41 4.78
C THR A 200 3.51 -4.16 4.45
N LEU A 201 3.37 -5.43 4.07
CA LEU A 201 4.46 -6.24 3.54
C LEU A 201 4.01 -6.89 2.24
N ASN A 202 4.64 -6.49 1.14
CA ASN A 202 4.54 -7.18 -0.14
C ASN A 202 5.29 -8.51 -0.05
N LEU A 203 4.62 -9.63 -0.26
CA LEU A 203 5.31 -10.93 -0.38
C LEU A 203 5.88 -11.13 -1.78
N ASP A 204 5.31 -10.43 -2.76
CA ASP A 204 5.66 -10.44 -4.18
C ASP A 204 5.52 -9.01 -4.72
N THR A 205 6.09 -8.72 -5.88
CA THR A 205 5.83 -7.46 -6.58
C THR A 205 4.33 -7.27 -6.72
N SER A 206 3.87 -6.10 -6.29
CA SER A 206 2.44 -5.80 -6.20
C SER A 206 2.14 -4.51 -6.92
N VAL A 207 1.16 -4.54 -7.82
CA VAL A 207 0.53 -3.36 -8.39
C VAL A 207 -0.75 -3.07 -7.62
N PHE A 208 -0.98 -1.82 -7.25
CA PHE A 208 -2.11 -1.49 -6.39
C PHE A 208 -2.62 -0.07 -6.54
N ILE A 209 -3.82 0.14 -6.01
CA ILE A 209 -4.42 1.44 -5.88
C ILE A 209 -5.01 1.60 -4.47
N SER A 210 -4.75 2.74 -3.87
CA SER A 210 -5.35 3.18 -2.61
C SER A 210 -6.34 4.29 -2.90
N THR A 211 -7.43 4.33 -2.15
CA THR A 211 -8.40 5.43 -2.19
C THR A 211 -8.42 6.07 -0.82
N PHE A 212 -8.02 7.34 -0.75
CA PHE A 212 -8.12 8.16 0.45
C PHE A 212 -9.46 8.89 0.41
N LEU A 213 -10.22 8.79 1.49
CA LEU A 213 -11.54 9.40 1.61
C LEU A 213 -11.43 10.65 2.50
N GLY A 214 -11.89 11.79 1.98
CA GLY A 214 -11.93 13.08 2.68
C GLY A 214 -13.06 13.97 2.21
#